data_AF-A0A926BR12-F1
#
_entry.id   AF-A0A926BR12-F1
#
_cell.length_a   1.000
_cell.length_b   1.000
_cell.length_c   1.000
_cell.angle_alpha   90.00
_cell.angle_beta   90.00
_cell.angle_gamma   90.00
#
_symmetry.space_group_name_H-M   'P 1'
#
loop_
_entity.id
_entity.type
_entity.pdbx_description
1 polymer ?
#
loop_
_entity_poly.entity_id
_entity_poly.type
_entity_poly.pdbx_seq_one_letter_code
_entity_poly.pdbx_strand_id
1 'polypeptide(L)' 'SQGRVAIPSNLRDFAGVGEDVAIIGAGKRIEIWSRDGWDAFNASLSDDDIMESAVEVGLGRGWGK' A
#
# COMPACT_ATOMS: atom_id res chain seq x y z
N SER A 1 -9.56 11.41 22.35
CA SER A 1 -9.92 11.30 20.92
C SER A 1 -9.59 9.88 20.45
N GLN A 2 -10.45 9.21 19.68
CA GLN A 2 -10.32 7.78 19.34
C GLN A 2 -9.50 7.49 18.06
N GLY A 3 -8.47 8.29 17.76
CA GLY A 3 -7.60 8.05 16.60
C GLY A 3 -8.28 8.17 15.22
N ARG A 4 -9.45 8.82 15.12
CA ARG A 4 -10.14 9.05 13.85
C ARG A 4 -9.56 10.25 13.11
N VAL A 5 -9.33 10.08 11.81
CA VAL A 5 -8.93 11.16 10.89
C VAL A 5 -10.02 11.30 9.83
N ALA A 6 -10.55 12.51 9.65
CA ALA A 6 -11.48 12.79 8.57
C ALA A 6 -10.70 13.07 7.29
N ILE A 7 -10.93 12.26 6.26
CA ILE A 7 -10.35 12.49 4.93
C ILE A 7 -11.21 13.53 4.21
N PRO A 8 -10.64 14.66 3.73
CA PRO A 8 -11.34 15.63 2.88
C PRO A 8 -11.97 14.97 1.64
N SER A 9 -13.15 15.43 1.23
CA SER A 9 -13.91 14.80 0.12
C SER A 9 -13.12 14.78 -1.19
N ASN A 10 -12.46 15.89 -1.54
CA ASN A 10 -11.65 15.98 -2.74
C ASN A 10 -10.50 14.96 -2.79
N LEU A 11 -9.96 14.55 -1.63
CA LEU A 11 -8.93 13.51 -1.56
C LEU A 11 -9.53 12.10 -1.66
N ARG A 12 -10.76 11.88 -1.15
CA ARG A 12 -11.47 10.60 -1.35
C ARG A 12 -11.83 10.41 -2.81
N ASP A 13 -12.34 11.46 -3.45
CA ASP A 13 -12.72 11.45 -4.87
C ASP A 13 -11.48 11.20 -5.75
N PHE A 14 -10.38 11.89 -5.47
CA PHE A 14 -9.10 11.68 -6.15
C PHE A 14 -8.59 10.24 -6.01
N ALA A 15 -8.64 9.68 -4.81
CA ALA A 15 -8.16 8.33 -4.53
C ALA A 15 -9.16 7.21 -4.94
N GLY A 16 -10.37 7.57 -5.39
CA GLY A 16 -11.43 6.61 -5.71
C GLY A 16 -11.88 5.77 -4.51
N VAL A 17 -11.76 6.31 -3.29
CA VAL A 17 -12.01 5.57 -2.05
C VAL A 17 -13.52 5.52 -1.74
N GLY A 18 -14.08 4.30 -1.83
CA GLY A 18 -15.49 3.99 -1.55
C GLY A 18 -15.70 3.25 -0.23
N GLU A 19 -16.52 2.20 -0.24
CA GLU A 19 -16.79 1.37 0.95
C GLU A 19 -15.56 0.52 1.33
N ASP A 20 -14.91 -0.11 0.34
CA ASP A 20 -13.75 -0.96 0.55
C ASP A 20 -12.43 -0.22 0.27
N VAL A 21 -11.49 -0.34 1.22
CA VAL A 21 -10.22 0.37 1.21
C VAL A 21 -9.05 -0.53 1.58
N ALA A 22 -7.88 -0.24 1.01
CA ALA A 22 -6.61 -0.77 1.46
C ALA A 22 -5.89 0.25 2.35
N ILE A 23 -5.36 -0.19 3.49
CA ILE A 23 -4.49 0.63 4.34
C ILE A 23 -3.11 0.00 4.36
N ILE A 24 -2.11 0.70 3.81
CA ILE A 24 -0.76 0.19 3.63
C ILE A 24 0.22 0.98 4.49
N GLY A 25 1.05 0.29 5.27
CA GLY A 25 2.17 0.90 5.98
C GLY A 25 3.36 1.06 5.05
N ALA A 26 3.77 2.30 4.78
CA ALA A 26 4.88 2.64 3.90
C ALA A 26 5.97 3.39 4.69
N GLY A 27 6.76 2.64 5.46
CA GLY A 27 7.79 3.19 6.33
C GLY A 27 7.20 4.12 7.40
N LYS A 28 7.42 5.43 7.26
CA LYS A 28 6.90 6.47 8.19
C LYS A 28 5.54 7.05 7.76
N ARG A 29 4.94 6.53 6.70
CA ARG A 29 3.66 7.01 6.14
C ARG A 29 2.66 5.87 6.09
N ILE A 30 1.39 6.24 6.01
CA ILE A 30 0.30 5.33 5.70
C ILE A 30 -0.27 5.77 4.37
N GLU A 31 -0.53 4.81 3.51
CA GLU A 31 -1.22 5.04 2.24
C GLU A 31 -2.63 4.48 2.31
N ILE A 32 -3.55 5.20 1.68
CA ILE A 32 -4.97 4.85 1.60
C ILE A 32 -5.30 4.72 0.13
N TRP A 33 -5.75 3.54 -0.26
CA TRP A 33 -6.07 3.21 -1.64
C TRP A 33 -7.52 2.72 -1.73
N SER A 34 -8.15 2.93 -2.89
CA SER A 34 -9.30 2.11 -3.26
C SER A 34 -8.88 0.64 -3.32
N ARG A 35 -9.80 -0.28 -3.02
CA ARG A 35 -9.49 -1.72 -3.08
C ARG A 35 -8.99 -2.12 -4.46
N ASP A 36 -9.74 -1.76 -5.50
CA ASP A 36 -9.42 -2.10 -6.89
C ASP A 36 -8.10 -1.49 -7.35
N GLY A 37 -7.82 -0.24 -6.95
CA GLY A 37 -6.57 0.44 -7.30
C GLY A 37 -5.35 -0.24 -6.70
N TRP A 38 -5.45 -0.68 -5.44
CA TRP A 38 -4.40 -1.46 -4.80
C TRP A 38 -4.21 -2.82 -5.46
N ASP A 39 -5.30 -3.54 -5.76
CA ASP A 39 -5.21 -4.87 -6.34
C ASP A 39 -4.60 -4.84 -7.74
N ALA A 40 -4.97 -3.83 -8.55
CA ALA A 40 -4.36 -3.59 -9.85
C ALA A 40 -2.86 -3.25 -9.73
N PHE A 41 -2.48 -2.38 -8.80
CA PHE A 41 -1.08 -2.05 -8.55
C PHE A 41 -0.29 -3.27 -8.09
N ASN A 42 -0.79 -4.02 -7.12
CA ASN A 42 -0.11 -5.19 -6.58
C ASN A 42 0.02 -6.31 -7.63
N ALA A 43 -0.96 -6.47 -8.51
CA ALA A 43 -0.90 -7.41 -9.63
C ALA A 43 0.07 -6.96 -10.74
N SER A 44 0.44 -5.68 -10.78
CA SER A 44 1.41 -5.15 -11.76
C SER A 44 2.86 -5.37 -11.37
N LEU A 45 3.13 -5.74 -10.10
CA LEU A 45 4.48 -5.98 -9.60
C LEU A 45 4.95 -7.38 -10.02
N SER A 46 6.16 -7.45 -10.57
CA SER A 46 6.82 -8.74 -10.84
C SER A 46 7.53 -9.28 -9.60
N ASP A 47 7.84 -10.59 -9.63
CA ASP A 47 8.63 -11.23 -8.57
C ASP A 47 10.00 -10.54 -8.40
N ASP A 48 10.60 -10.05 -9.50
CA ASP A 48 11.86 -9.31 -9.46
C ASP A 48 11.72 -7.96 -8.75
N ASP A 49 10.65 -7.19 -9.02
CA ASP A 49 10.37 -5.91 -8.35
C ASP A 49 10.19 -6.09 -6.83
N ILE A 50 9.47 -7.16 -6.46
CA ILE A 50 9.22 -7.53 -5.06
C ILE A 50 10.53 -7.95 -4.39
N MET A 51 11.36 -8.75 -5.07
CA MET A 51 12.63 -9.24 -4.54
C MET A 51 13.65 -8.11 -4.36
N GLU A 52 13.74 -7.19 -5.32
CA GLU A 52 14.59 -5.99 -5.21
C GLU A 52 14.20 -5.16 -3.99
N SER A 53 12.91 -4.87 -3.84
CA SER A 53 12.37 -4.15 -2.69
C SER A 53 12.65 -4.89 -1.37
N ALA A 54 12.48 -6.22 -1.35
CA ALA A 54 12.76 -7.04 -0.17
C ALA A 54 14.24 -7.04 0.22
N VAL A 55 15.16 -7.03 -0.75
CA VAL A 55 16.59 -6.88 -0.49
C VAL A 55 16.91 -5.50 0.09
N GLU A 56 16.33 -4.44 -0.48
CA GLU A 56 16.52 -3.06 -0.01
C GLU A 56 16.12 -2.91 1.47
N VAL A 57 14.98 -3.47 1.86
CA VAL A 57 14.50 -3.43 3.26
C VAL A 57 15.12 -4.51 4.16
N GLY A 58 16.08 -5.29 3.64
CA GLY A 58 16.83 -6.30 4.39
C GLY A 58 16.10 -7.63 4.65
N LEU A 59 14.92 -7.82 4.06
CA LEU A 59 14.13 -9.05 4.12
C LEU A 59 14.66 -10.15 3.18
N GLY A 60 15.36 -9.78 2.10
CA GLY A 60 15.86 -10.72 1.08
C GLY A 60 16.97 -11.69 1.52
N ARG A 61 17.55 -11.52 2.71
CA ARG A 61 18.69 -12.34 3.19
C ARG A 61 18.31 -13.72 3.78
N GLY A 62 17.03 -14.09 3.80
CA GLY A 62 16.54 -15.30 4.47
C GLY A 62 15.76 -16.31 3.61
N TRP A 63 15.45 -16.01 2.35
CA TRP A 63 14.49 -16.80 1.55
C TRP A 63 15.12 -17.90 0.68
N GLY A 64 16.45 -18.07 0.74
CA GLY A 64 17.21 -19.03 -0.08
C GLY A 64 18.13 -19.96 0.74
N LYS A 65 17.77 -20.24 1.99
CA LYS A 65 18.45 -21.20 2.87
C LYS A 65 17.42 -22.13 3.49
#